data_AF-A0A957G6B5-F1
#
_entry.id   AF-A0A957G6B5-F1
#
_cell.length_a   1.000
_cell.length_b   1.000
_cell.length_c   1.000
_cell.angle_alpha   90.00
_cell.angle_beta   90.00
_cell.angle_gamma   90.00
#
_symmetry.space_group_name_H-M   'P 1'
#
loop_
_entity.id
_entity.type
_entity.pdbx_description
1 polymer ?
#
loop_
_entity_poly.entity_id
_entity_poly.type
_entity_poly.pdbx_seq_one_letter_code
_entity_poly.pdbx_strand_id
1 'polypeptide(L)'
;ARQITTLQMAARLFREAGQDNAAVPALQSLAQAFLSQSQFDDALATIDEAIALAQTEADGAKIVALHQLQASAGLMQLDWELMEFGLQQALAAAHQHGVPELATAIKGQLNSLAILSDGQLDPLALAELQAFVAGGGPADSPAPALLARAGTALQLGQHAQAHELAEEALLTARQSQETERYLHYLLASLIQAGSAVQQEDRPGVLAALLRCRAFLTHHLGNSVGGAIDRILDELGKGWGPAGMAEAIAAYQARIDRDGKIQA
;
A
#
# COMPACT_ATOMS: atom_id res chain seq x y z
N ALA A 1 -19.06 -15.71 6.62
CA ALA A 1 -19.58 -16.68 7.63
C ALA A 1 -18.84 -18.03 7.64
N ARG A 2 -19.07 -18.97 6.70
CA ARG A 2 -18.48 -20.34 6.79
C ARG A 2 -16.95 -20.35 6.83
N GLN A 3 -16.29 -19.47 6.07
CA GLN A 3 -14.82 -19.33 6.07
C GLN A 3 -14.27 -18.85 7.41
N ILE A 4 -14.87 -17.81 8.00
CA ILE A 4 -14.52 -17.30 9.34
C ILE A 4 -14.60 -18.42 10.37
N THR A 5 -15.70 -19.17 10.39
CA THR A 5 -15.88 -20.28 11.35
C THR A 5 -14.79 -21.35 11.18
N THR A 6 -14.46 -21.73 9.94
CA THR A 6 -13.38 -22.70 9.68
C THR A 6 -12.02 -22.19 10.17
N LEU A 7 -11.70 -20.91 9.93
CA LEU A 7 -10.43 -20.32 10.33
C LEU A 7 -10.32 -20.16 11.85
N GLN A 8 -11.40 -19.75 12.52
CA GLN A 8 -11.50 -19.73 13.98
C GLN A 8 -11.28 -21.12 14.58
N MET A 9 -11.91 -22.15 13.98
CA MET A 9 -11.70 -23.54 14.41
C MET A 9 -10.26 -23.99 14.20
N ALA A 10 -9.65 -23.67 13.05
CA ALA A 10 -8.26 -24.04 12.77
C ALA A 10 -7.28 -23.40 13.77
N ALA A 11 -7.37 -22.08 13.98
CA ALA A 11 -6.54 -21.37 14.95
C ALA A 11 -6.70 -21.95 16.36
N ARG A 12 -7.94 -22.24 16.77
CA ARG A 12 -8.24 -22.86 18.06
C ARG A 12 -7.61 -24.24 18.20
N LEU A 13 -7.72 -25.11 17.20
CA LEU A 13 -7.15 -26.46 17.23
C LEU A 13 -5.63 -26.44 17.34
N PHE A 14 -4.96 -25.54 16.62
CA PHE A 14 -3.50 -25.36 16.74
C PHE A 14 -3.10 -24.93 18.15
N ARG A 15 -3.83 -23.97 18.74
CA ARG A 15 -3.61 -23.52 20.11
C ARG A 15 -3.85 -24.62 21.15
N GLU A 16 -4.94 -25.39 21.02
CA GLU A 16 -5.23 -26.52 21.90
C GLU A 16 -4.16 -27.62 21.81
N ALA A 17 -3.50 -27.74 20.66
CA ALA A 17 -2.35 -28.63 20.46
C ALA A 17 -1.01 -28.05 20.93
N GLY A 18 -0.97 -26.82 21.47
CA GLY A 18 0.26 -26.12 21.87
C GLY A 18 1.14 -25.70 20.69
N GLN A 19 0.56 -25.57 19.49
CA GLN A 19 1.25 -25.22 18.25
C GLN A 19 0.98 -23.75 17.88
N ASP A 20 1.35 -22.83 18.76
CA ASP A 20 1.01 -21.41 18.61
C ASP A 20 1.55 -20.80 17.30
N ASN A 21 2.77 -21.15 16.88
CA ASN A 21 3.32 -20.72 15.59
C ASN A 21 2.52 -21.22 14.38
N ALA A 22 1.86 -22.38 14.50
CA ALA A 22 0.99 -22.92 13.45
C ALA A 22 -0.39 -22.24 13.44
N ALA A 23 -0.78 -21.57 14.54
CA ALA A 23 -2.01 -20.78 14.60
C ALA A 23 -1.87 -19.43 13.88
N VAL A 24 -0.67 -18.85 13.80
CA VAL A 24 -0.42 -17.53 13.21
C VAL A 24 -0.96 -17.41 11.76
N PRO A 25 -0.67 -18.32 10.81
CA PRO A 25 -1.21 -18.21 9.46
C PRO A 25 -2.74 -18.32 9.39
N ALA A 26 -3.35 -19.11 10.30
CA ALA A 26 -4.80 -19.23 10.39
C ALA A 26 -5.43 -17.92 10.92
N LEU A 27 -4.78 -17.27 11.89
CA LEU A 27 -5.19 -15.97 12.41
C LEU A 27 -5.00 -14.85 11.37
N GLN A 28 -3.89 -14.84 10.63
CA GLN A 28 -3.69 -13.90 9.53
C GLN A 28 -4.81 -14.03 8.47
N SER A 29 -5.13 -15.26 8.08
CA SER A 29 -6.22 -15.54 7.15
C SER A 29 -7.60 -15.14 7.72
N LEU A 30 -7.80 -15.30 9.03
CA LEU A 30 -9.02 -14.92 9.72
C LEU A 30 -9.20 -13.40 9.75
N ALA A 31 -8.15 -12.66 10.14
CA ALA A 31 -8.12 -11.20 10.05
C ALA A 31 -8.42 -10.73 8.62
N GLN A 32 -7.89 -11.43 7.63
CA GLN A 32 -8.17 -11.10 6.23
C GLN A 32 -9.65 -11.27 5.86
N ALA A 33 -10.27 -12.35 6.33
CA ALA A 33 -11.68 -12.62 6.14
C ALA A 33 -12.56 -11.58 6.86
N PHE A 34 -12.14 -11.07 8.02
CA PHE A 34 -12.81 -9.98 8.72
C PHE A 34 -12.70 -8.66 7.96
N LEU A 35 -11.51 -8.29 7.47
CA LEU A 35 -11.31 -7.09 6.65
C LEU A 35 -12.19 -7.09 5.39
N SER A 36 -12.27 -8.21 4.68
CA SER A 36 -13.13 -8.32 3.48
C SER A 36 -14.64 -8.23 3.78
N GLN A 37 -15.04 -8.42 5.04
CA GLN A 37 -16.42 -8.20 5.52
C GLN A 37 -16.57 -6.87 6.28
N SER A 38 -15.57 -5.98 6.23
CA SER A 38 -15.54 -4.69 6.94
C SER A 38 -15.74 -4.80 8.46
N GLN A 39 -15.38 -5.95 9.04
CA GLN A 39 -15.40 -6.20 10.48
C GLN A 39 -14.04 -5.77 11.07
N PHE A 40 -13.80 -4.46 11.13
CA PHE A 40 -12.47 -3.92 11.41
C PHE A 40 -11.99 -4.18 12.83
N ASP A 41 -12.86 -4.05 13.84
CA ASP A 41 -12.51 -4.32 15.24
C ASP A 41 -12.09 -5.80 15.43
N ASP A 42 -12.86 -6.72 14.85
CA ASP A 42 -12.57 -8.15 14.87
C ASP A 42 -11.24 -8.46 14.15
N ALA A 43 -11.00 -7.79 13.02
CA ALA A 43 -9.75 -7.92 12.26
C ALA A 43 -8.54 -7.46 13.07
N LEU A 44 -8.59 -6.26 13.66
CA LEU A 44 -7.51 -5.70 14.46
C LEU A 44 -7.23 -6.54 15.70
N ALA A 45 -8.26 -6.98 16.43
CA ALA A 45 -8.09 -7.88 17.57
C ALA A 45 -7.43 -9.21 17.16
N THR A 46 -7.78 -9.74 15.99
CA THR A 46 -7.17 -10.96 15.46
C THR A 46 -5.71 -10.74 15.04
N ILE A 47 -5.39 -9.58 14.45
CA ILE A 47 -4.02 -9.20 14.08
C ILE A 47 -3.15 -9.07 15.34
N ASP A 48 -3.64 -8.39 16.37
CA ASP A 48 -2.94 -8.23 17.65
C ASP A 48 -2.68 -9.58 18.32
N GLU A 49 -3.65 -10.50 18.30
CA GLU A 49 -3.46 -11.88 18.78
C GLU A 49 -2.37 -12.60 17.97
N ALA A 50 -2.42 -12.51 16.64
CA ALA A 50 -1.43 -13.15 15.77
C ALA A 50 -0.02 -12.61 16.01
N ILE A 51 0.14 -11.29 16.18
CA ILE A 51 1.43 -10.66 16.48
C ILE A 51 1.95 -11.15 17.83
N ALA A 52 1.10 -11.18 18.86
CA ALA A 52 1.48 -11.64 20.19
C ALA A 52 1.98 -13.10 20.18
N LEU A 53 1.35 -13.97 19.39
CA LEU A 53 1.81 -15.36 19.23
C LEU A 53 3.11 -15.44 18.42
N ALA A 54 3.26 -14.60 17.39
CA ALA A 54 4.43 -14.57 16.53
C ALA A 54 5.69 -13.95 17.20
N GLN A 55 5.57 -13.29 18.36
CA GLN A 55 6.72 -12.65 19.05
C GLN A 55 7.84 -13.62 19.44
N THR A 56 7.54 -14.92 19.60
CA THR A 56 8.54 -15.96 19.88
C THR A 56 9.08 -16.63 18.60
N GLU A 57 8.59 -16.21 17.44
CA GLU A 57 8.90 -16.81 16.16
C GLU A 57 10.22 -16.25 15.60
N ALA A 58 11.04 -17.14 15.03
CA ALA A 58 12.27 -16.74 14.35
C ALA A 58 11.99 -16.13 12.95
N ASP A 59 10.79 -16.34 12.41
CA ASP A 59 10.41 -15.91 11.06
C ASP A 59 9.88 -14.48 11.07
N GLY A 60 10.80 -13.52 10.98
CA GLY A 60 10.48 -12.10 10.96
C GLY A 60 9.56 -11.67 9.83
N ALA A 61 9.54 -12.38 8.70
CA ALA A 61 8.71 -12.02 7.55
C ALA A 61 7.21 -12.11 7.88
N LYS A 62 6.82 -13.06 8.74
CA LYS A 62 5.43 -13.20 9.19
C LYS A 62 5.00 -12.05 10.08
N ILE A 63 5.85 -11.65 11.02
CA ILE A 63 5.56 -10.50 11.91
C ILE A 63 5.42 -9.22 11.07
N VAL A 64 6.29 -9.04 10.08
CA VAL A 64 6.19 -7.93 9.12
C VAL A 64 4.86 -7.96 8.38
N ALA A 65 4.46 -9.10 7.83
CA ALA A 65 3.19 -9.24 7.09
C ALA A 65 1.97 -8.91 7.97
N LEU A 66 1.97 -9.30 9.25
CA LEU A 66 0.90 -8.96 10.19
C LEU A 66 0.77 -7.44 10.42
N HIS A 67 1.90 -6.73 10.53
CA HIS A 67 1.89 -5.28 10.62
C HIS A 67 1.50 -4.58 9.29
N GLN A 68 1.84 -5.17 8.14
CA GLN A 68 1.34 -4.68 6.84
C GLN A 68 -0.17 -4.90 6.68
N LEU A 69 -0.69 -5.98 7.24
CA LEU A 69 -2.12 -6.24 7.33
C LEU A 69 -2.82 -5.21 8.24
N GLN A 70 -2.18 -4.81 9.35
CA GLN A 70 -2.64 -3.71 10.20
C GLN A 70 -2.68 -2.38 9.43
N ALA A 71 -1.63 -2.08 8.66
CA ALA A 71 -1.61 -0.89 7.80
C ALA A 71 -2.74 -0.91 6.77
N SER A 72 -3.02 -2.08 6.18
CA SER A 72 -4.15 -2.29 5.27
C SER A 72 -5.50 -2.07 5.95
N ALA A 73 -5.65 -2.49 7.22
CA ALA A 73 -6.84 -2.22 8.01
C ALA A 73 -7.06 -0.72 8.25
N GLY A 74 -5.99 0.03 8.53
CA GLY A 74 -6.03 1.50 8.62
C GLY A 74 -6.49 2.14 7.32
N LEU A 75 -5.93 1.71 6.19
CA LEU A 75 -6.37 2.17 4.87
C LEU A 75 -7.86 1.93 4.62
N MET A 76 -8.36 0.72 4.92
CA MET A 76 -9.77 0.38 4.70
C MET A 76 -10.73 1.18 5.58
N GLN A 77 -10.26 1.63 6.75
CA GLN A 77 -10.99 2.51 7.67
C GLN A 77 -10.78 4.00 7.38
N LEU A 78 -9.87 4.35 6.48
CA LEU A 78 -9.41 5.71 6.23
C LEU A 78 -8.75 6.36 7.44
N ASP A 79 -8.20 5.52 8.31
CA ASP A 79 -7.39 5.90 9.44
C ASP A 79 -5.91 5.90 9.00
N TRP A 80 -5.44 7.09 8.63
CA TRP A 80 -4.08 7.30 8.17
C TRP A 80 -3.05 7.11 9.28
N GLU A 81 -3.41 7.44 10.52
CA GLU A 81 -2.54 7.25 11.67
C GLU A 81 -2.32 5.76 11.92
N LEU A 82 -3.40 4.97 11.86
CA LEU A 82 -3.30 3.51 11.95
C LEU A 82 -2.53 2.89 10.77
N MET A 83 -2.72 3.43 9.55
CA MET A 83 -1.96 2.98 8.37
C MET A 83 -0.47 3.24 8.55
N GLU A 84 -0.09 4.46 8.93
CA GLU A 84 1.31 4.83 9.18
C GLU A 84 1.89 4.01 10.33
N PHE A 85 1.15 3.88 11.44
CA PHE A 85 1.55 3.08 12.59
C PHE A 85 1.84 1.62 12.19
N GLY A 86 0.96 0.99 11.42
CA GLY A 86 1.17 -0.37 10.93
C GLY A 86 2.44 -0.50 10.10
N LEU A 87 2.71 0.47 9.20
CA LEU A 87 3.95 0.47 8.41
C LEU A 87 5.20 0.72 9.24
N GLN A 88 5.14 1.60 10.25
CA GLN A 88 6.26 1.84 11.16
C GLN A 88 6.59 0.59 12.00
N GLN A 89 5.57 -0.11 12.49
CA GLN A 89 5.76 -1.39 13.20
C GLN A 89 6.32 -2.47 12.27
N ALA A 90 5.83 -2.55 11.03
CA ALA A 90 6.38 -3.47 10.04
C ALA A 90 7.87 -3.20 9.78
N LEU A 91 8.27 -1.92 9.66
CA LEU A 91 9.68 -1.54 9.49
C LEU A 91 10.52 -1.92 10.71
N ALA A 92 10.02 -1.65 11.93
CA ALA A 92 10.70 -2.02 13.17
C ALA A 92 10.93 -3.53 13.27
N ALA A 93 9.90 -4.33 12.96
CA ALA A 93 9.98 -5.79 12.92
C ALA A 93 11.00 -6.27 11.88
N ALA A 94 11.01 -5.69 10.68
CA ALA A 94 11.96 -6.06 9.64
C ALA A 94 13.42 -5.81 10.07
N HIS A 95 13.70 -4.70 10.76
CA HIS A 95 15.03 -4.44 11.33
C HIS A 95 15.37 -5.42 12.46
N GLN A 96 14.45 -5.64 13.40
CA GLN A 96 14.67 -6.50 14.56
C GLN A 96 14.99 -7.95 14.16
N HIS A 97 14.34 -8.45 13.10
CA HIS A 97 14.51 -9.83 12.64
C HIS A 97 15.48 -9.96 11.46
N GLY A 98 16.17 -8.89 11.06
CA GLY A 98 17.20 -8.94 10.03
C GLY A 98 16.67 -9.30 8.65
N VAL A 99 15.52 -8.74 8.27
CA VAL A 99 14.90 -8.92 6.94
C VAL A 99 15.00 -7.59 6.15
N PRO A 100 16.23 -7.21 5.72
CA PRO A 100 16.51 -5.88 5.18
C PRO A 100 15.75 -5.56 3.88
N GLU A 101 15.35 -6.58 3.13
CA GLU A 101 14.61 -6.44 1.88
C GLU A 101 13.20 -5.92 2.14
N LEU A 102 12.51 -6.47 3.14
CA LEU A 102 11.21 -5.99 3.58
C LEU A 102 11.32 -4.61 4.22
N ALA A 103 12.34 -4.39 5.07
CA ALA A 103 12.58 -3.08 5.68
C ALA A 103 12.68 -1.99 4.62
N THR A 104 13.44 -2.24 3.56
CA THR A 104 13.60 -1.30 2.45
C THR A 104 12.29 -1.06 1.72
N ALA A 105 11.53 -2.11 1.42
CA ALA A 105 10.24 -1.96 0.76
C ALA A 105 9.27 -1.11 1.58
N ILE A 106 9.11 -1.41 2.86
CA ILE A 106 8.23 -0.68 3.79
C ILE A 106 8.65 0.77 3.93
N LYS A 107 9.96 1.03 3.96
CA LYS A 107 10.51 2.38 3.99
C LYS A 107 10.13 3.18 2.74
N GLY A 108 10.13 2.55 1.56
CA GLY A 108 9.59 3.14 0.33
C GLY A 108 8.08 3.46 0.41
N GLN A 109 7.30 2.62 1.09
CA GLN A 109 5.87 2.83 1.34
C GLN A 109 5.65 4.05 2.27
N LEU A 110 6.36 4.11 3.40
CA LEU A 110 6.34 5.25 4.33
C LEU A 110 6.77 6.56 3.66
N ASN A 111 7.79 6.52 2.82
CA ASN A 111 8.24 7.68 2.06
C ASN A 111 7.18 8.18 1.08
N SER A 112 6.45 7.26 0.43
CA SER A 112 5.37 7.61 -0.49
C SER A 112 4.20 8.27 0.24
N LEU A 113 3.93 7.85 1.48
CA LEU A 113 3.01 8.53 2.40
C LEU A 113 3.53 9.92 2.81
N ALA A 114 4.81 10.04 3.18
CA ALA A 114 5.42 11.28 3.66
C ALA A 114 5.48 12.40 2.60
N ILE A 115 5.63 12.03 1.32
CA ILE A 115 5.54 12.97 0.18
C ILE A 115 4.18 13.69 0.15
N LEU A 116 3.13 13.09 0.71
CA LEU A 116 1.79 13.68 0.76
C LEU A 116 1.51 14.45 2.06
N SER A 117 2.23 14.15 3.15
CA SER A 117 1.93 14.74 4.47
C SER A 117 2.75 15.98 4.82
N ASP A 118 4.04 16.09 4.47
CA ASP A 118 4.81 17.36 4.63
C ASP A 118 6.21 17.40 3.96
N GLY A 119 6.54 16.43 3.10
CA GLY A 119 7.62 16.59 2.11
C GLY A 119 9.04 16.86 2.62
N GLN A 120 9.61 16.01 3.48
CA GLN A 120 11.06 15.78 3.52
C GLN A 120 11.39 14.32 3.90
N LEU A 121 12.50 13.82 3.35
CA LEU A 121 12.99 12.45 3.54
C LEU A 121 14.24 12.44 4.39
N ASP A 122 14.39 11.40 5.21
CA ASP A 122 15.65 11.11 5.91
C ASP A 122 16.75 10.72 4.89
N PRO A 123 17.89 11.44 4.83
CA PRO A 123 18.99 11.10 3.91
C PRO A 123 19.58 9.69 4.12
N LEU A 124 19.52 9.14 5.34
CA LEU A 124 19.97 7.79 5.63
C LEU A 124 19.03 6.75 4.99
N ALA A 125 17.73 7.08 4.92
CA ALA A 125 16.72 6.28 4.23
C ALA A 125 17.01 6.09 2.75
N LEU A 126 17.42 7.18 2.10
CA LEU A 126 17.69 7.18 0.67
C LEU A 126 18.90 6.30 0.31
N ALA A 127 19.94 6.29 1.13
CA ALA A 127 21.15 5.51 0.90
C ALA A 127 20.90 3.99 1.00
N GLU A 128 20.08 3.54 1.96
CA GLU A 128 19.72 2.12 2.14
C GLU A 128 18.84 1.61 1.01
N LEU A 129 17.85 2.42 0.58
CA LEU A 129 17.01 2.14 -0.58
C LEU A 129 17.83 1.95 -1.86
N GLN A 130 18.80 2.84 -2.10
CA GLN A 130 19.71 2.74 -3.25
C GLN A 130 20.56 1.46 -3.22
N ALA A 131 21.04 1.04 -2.05
CA ALA A 131 21.82 -0.19 -1.89
C ALA A 131 20.99 -1.45 -2.20
N PHE A 132 19.73 -1.49 -1.78
CA PHE A 132 18.80 -2.60 -2.09
C PHE A 132 18.49 -2.70 -3.58
N VAL A 133 18.25 -1.57 -4.25
CA VAL A 133 17.98 -1.52 -5.70
C VAL A 133 19.20 -2.04 -6.49
N ALA A 134 20.41 -1.75 -6.03
CA ALA A 134 21.65 -2.27 -6.62
C ALA A 134 21.87 -3.76 -6.35
N GLY A 135 21.29 -4.30 -5.26
CA GLY A 135 21.50 -5.67 -4.79
C GLY A 135 20.55 -6.73 -5.37
N GLY A 136 19.46 -6.34 -6.04
CA GLY A 136 18.51 -7.29 -6.63
C GLY A 136 17.88 -8.23 -5.59
N GLY A 137 17.03 -7.70 -4.70
CA GLY A 137 16.37 -8.48 -3.64
C GLY A 137 15.46 -9.62 -4.14
N PRO A 138 15.19 -10.63 -3.29
CA PRO A 138 14.47 -11.84 -3.68
C PRO A 138 12.97 -11.62 -3.84
N ALA A 139 12.41 -12.33 -4.81
CA ALA A 139 11.03 -12.34 -5.22
C ALA A 139 10.22 -13.33 -4.36
N ASP A 140 9.13 -12.85 -3.75
CA ASP A 140 7.92 -13.65 -3.55
C ASP A 140 6.63 -12.81 -3.45
N SER A 141 6.72 -11.47 -3.49
CA SER A 141 5.66 -10.61 -4.04
C SER A 141 6.30 -9.49 -4.86
N PRO A 142 6.00 -9.32 -6.17
CA PRO A 142 6.66 -8.32 -7.00
C PRO A 142 6.30 -6.88 -6.60
N ALA A 143 5.10 -6.67 -6.07
CA ALA A 143 4.56 -5.32 -5.85
C ALA A 143 5.35 -4.50 -4.80
N PRO A 144 5.68 -5.02 -3.61
CA PRO A 144 6.52 -4.30 -2.64
C PRO A 144 7.89 -3.89 -3.21
N ALA A 145 8.56 -4.79 -3.93
CA ALA A 145 9.86 -4.51 -4.53
C ALA A 145 9.77 -3.45 -5.64
N LEU A 146 8.74 -3.53 -6.49
CA LEU A 146 8.47 -2.52 -7.51
C LEU A 146 8.16 -1.15 -6.90
N LEU A 147 7.36 -1.10 -5.83
CA LEU A 147 7.06 0.13 -5.09
C LEU A 147 8.32 0.76 -4.49
N ALA A 148 9.21 -0.05 -3.90
CA ALA A 148 10.47 0.42 -3.34
C ALA A 148 11.35 1.08 -4.42
N ARG A 149 11.50 0.41 -5.56
CA ARG A 149 12.26 0.91 -6.72
C ARG A 149 11.62 2.16 -7.30
N ALA A 150 10.29 2.19 -7.44
CA ALA A 150 9.54 3.32 -7.98
C ALA A 150 9.67 4.57 -7.08
N GLY A 151 9.55 4.39 -5.76
CA GLY A 151 9.76 5.46 -4.77
C GLY A 151 11.18 6.01 -4.83
N THR A 152 12.19 5.13 -4.90
CA THR A 152 13.61 5.52 -5.02
C THR A 152 13.85 6.32 -6.31
N ALA A 153 13.34 5.84 -7.44
CA ALA A 153 13.45 6.52 -8.73
C ALA A 153 12.80 7.92 -8.68
N LEU A 154 11.62 8.03 -8.05
CA LEU A 154 10.93 9.31 -7.89
C LEU A 154 11.80 10.32 -7.11
N GLN A 155 12.42 9.87 -6.02
CA GLN A 155 13.30 10.69 -5.18
C GLN A 155 14.58 11.12 -5.90
N LEU A 156 15.12 10.26 -6.76
CA LEU A 156 16.30 10.56 -7.58
C LEU A 156 16.00 11.47 -8.78
N GLY A 157 14.75 11.93 -8.94
CA GLY A 157 14.31 12.72 -10.11
C GLY A 157 14.18 11.88 -11.38
N GLN A 158 14.22 10.54 -11.28
CA GLN A 158 14.09 9.61 -12.40
C GLN A 158 12.60 9.37 -12.69
N HIS A 159 11.88 10.43 -13.03
CA HIS A 159 10.42 10.44 -13.10
C HIS A 159 9.82 9.42 -14.09
N ALA A 160 10.45 9.23 -15.26
CA ALA A 160 10.03 8.23 -16.23
C ALA A 160 10.15 6.80 -15.69
N GLN A 161 11.29 6.48 -15.08
CA GLN A 161 11.53 5.17 -14.47
C GLN A 161 10.59 4.93 -13.28
N ALA A 162 10.35 5.95 -12.45
CA ALA A 162 9.40 5.88 -11.35
C ALA A 162 7.97 5.57 -11.86
N HIS A 163 7.58 6.18 -12.98
CA HIS A 163 6.28 5.95 -13.59
C HIS A 163 6.13 4.51 -14.11
N GLU A 164 7.11 4.00 -14.85
CA GLU A 164 7.11 2.63 -15.39
C GLU A 164 7.05 1.59 -14.26
N LEU A 165 7.88 1.74 -13.24
CA LEU A 165 7.90 0.82 -12.10
C LEU A 165 6.60 0.85 -11.29
N ALA A 166 6.00 2.04 -11.13
CA ALA A 166 4.71 2.17 -10.49
C ALA A 166 3.58 1.57 -11.33
N GLU A 167 3.64 1.68 -12.67
CA GLU A 167 2.67 1.03 -13.56
C GLU A 167 2.75 -0.50 -13.45
N GLU A 168 3.95 -1.06 -13.41
CA GLU A 168 4.16 -2.49 -13.18
C GLU A 168 3.61 -2.92 -11.81
N ALA A 169 3.86 -2.13 -10.75
CA ALA A 169 3.31 -2.40 -9.42
C ALA A 169 1.77 -2.38 -9.41
N LEU A 170 1.14 -1.46 -10.13
CA LEU A 170 -0.32 -1.41 -10.29
C LEU A 170 -0.86 -2.67 -10.97
N LEU A 171 -0.19 -3.15 -12.02
CA LEU A 171 -0.57 -4.38 -12.71
C LEU A 171 -0.45 -5.60 -11.80
N THR A 172 0.66 -5.72 -11.06
CA THR A 172 0.84 -6.79 -10.07
C THR A 172 -0.24 -6.74 -8.99
N ALA A 173 -0.52 -5.56 -8.44
CA ALA A 173 -1.54 -5.39 -7.41
C ALA A 173 -2.95 -5.80 -7.92
N ARG A 174 -3.31 -5.46 -9.15
CA ARG A 174 -4.61 -5.87 -9.74
C ARG A 174 -4.76 -7.39 -9.87
N GLN A 175 -3.66 -8.09 -10.15
CA GLN A 175 -3.66 -9.54 -10.34
C GLN A 175 -3.59 -10.30 -9.01
N SER A 176 -3.11 -9.67 -7.94
CA SER A 176 -3.05 -10.28 -6.61
C SER A 176 -4.46 -10.55 -6.04
N GLN A 177 -4.58 -11.63 -5.28
CA GLN A 177 -5.77 -12.01 -4.50
C GLN A 177 -5.65 -11.58 -3.03
N GLU A 178 -4.49 -11.05 -2.61
CA GLU A 178 -4.22 -10.62 -1.24
C GLU A 178 -4.84 -9.26 -0.97
N THR A 179 -5.17 -8.93 0.27
CA THR A 179 -5.82 -7.63 0.57
C THR A 179 -4.82 -6.48 0.63
N GLU A 180 -3.55 -6.77 0.90
CA GLU A 180 -2.45 -5.81 0.77
C GLU A 180 -2.37 -5.22 -0.65
N ARG A 181 -2.97 -5.87 -1.65
CA ARG A 181 -3.08 -5.34 -3.01
C ARG A 181 -3.70 -3.94 -3.05
N TYR A 182 -4.63 -3.60 -2.17
CA TYR A 182 -5.27 -2.28 -2.16
C TYR A 182 -4.30 -1.21 -1.68
N LEU A 183 -3.49 -1.54 -0.67
CA LEU A 183 -2.40 -0.71 -0.19
C LEU A 183 -1.35 -0.53 -1.28
N HIS A 184 -0.91 -1.61 -1.92
CA HIS A 184 0.05 -1.54 -3.03
C HIS A 184 -0.47 -0.70 -4.20
N TYR A 185 -1.75 -0.86 -4.54
CA TYR A 185 -2.38 -0.11 -5.62
C TYR A 185 -2.47 1.39 -5.30
N LEU A 186 -2.84 1.73 -4.06
CA LEU A 186 -2.83 3.12 -3.59
C LEU A 186 -1.43 3.71 -3.71
N LEU A 187 -0.43 3.07 -3.11
CA LEU A 187 0.94 3.59 -3.07
C LEU A 187 1.53 3.76 -4.48
N ALA A 188 1.30 2.82 -5.39
CA ALA A 188 1.75 2.94 -6.77
C ALA A 188 1.06 4.11 -7.49
N SER A 189 -0.25 4.31 -7.25
CA SER A 189 -0.99 5.45 -7.80
C SER A 189 -0.45 6.78 -7.28
N LEU A 190 -0.06 6.84 -6.00
CA LEU A 190 0.53 8.02 -5.39
C LEU A 190 1.93 8.32 -5.96
N ILE A 191 2.75 7.30 -6.22
CA ILE A 191 4.05 7.47 -6.88
C ILE A 191 3.87 8.00 -8.31
N GLN A 192 2.89 7.47 -9.08
CA GLN A 192 2.57 8.00 -10.41
C GLN A 192 2.11 9.46 -10.33
N ALA A 193 1.26 9.81 -9.36
CA ALA A 193 0.82 11.18 -9.15
C ALA A 193 2.00 12.09 -8.80
N GLY A 194 2.89 11.67 -7.88
CA GLY A 194 4.10 12.41 -7.53
C GLY A 194 5.04 12.63 -8.72
N SER A 195 5.25 11.59 -9.54
CA SER A 195 6.03 11.71 -10.78
C SER A 195 5.42 12.71 -11.77
N ALA A 196 4.09 12.72 -11.90
CA ALA A 196 3.38 13.66 -12.77
C ALA A 196 3.43 15.11 -12.23
N VAL A 197 3.36 15.31 -10.90
CA VAL A 197 3.54 16.65 -10.28
C VAL A 197 4.90 17.23 -10.65
N GLN A 198 5.97 16.45 -10.54
CA GLN A 198 7.34 16.90 -10.85
C GLN A 198 7.54 17.21 -12.35
N GLN A 199 6.72 16.61 -13.22
CA GLN A 199 6.70 16.89 -14.65
C GLN A 199 5.71 17.98 -15.04
N GLU A 200 5.06 18.64 -14.07
CA GLU A 200 3.97 19.61 -14.26
C GLU A 200 2.76 19.05 -15.05
N ASP A 201 2.62 17.71 -15.13
CA ASP A 201 1.53 17.03 -15.84
C ASP A 201 0.28 16.91 -14.96
N ARG A 202 -0.42 18.02 -14.73
CA ARG A 202 -1.66 18.05 -13.93
C ARG A 202 -2.72 17.02 -14.41
N PRO A 203 -2.96 16.82 -15.72
CA PRO A 203 -3.85 15.76 -16.19
C PRO A 203 -3.37 14.35 -15.82
N GLY A 204 -2.06 14.12 -15.81
CA GLY A 204 -1.44 12.86 -15.36
C GLY A 204 -1.69 12.60 -13.87
N VAL A 205 -1.58 13.63 -13.03
CA VAL A 205 -1.91 13.56 -11.59
C VAL A 205 -3.37 13.15 -11.40
N LEU A 206 -4.31 13.82 -12.08
CA LEU A 206 -5.73 13.48 -12.02
C LEU A 206 -5.99 12.05 -12.53
N ALA A 207 -5.34 11.64 -13.61
CA ALA A 207 -5.49 10.30 -14.16
C ALA A 207 -5.03 9.20 -13.19
N ALA A 208 -3.95 9.42 -12.44
CA ALA A 208 -3.48 8.48 -11.43
C ALA A 208 -4.46 8.40 -10.25
N LEU A 209 -4.87 9.54 -9.69
CA LEU A 209 -5.72 9.60 -8.50
C LEU A 209 -7.16 9.14 -8.79
N LEU A 210 -7.77 9.54 -9.91
CA LEU A 210 -9.13 9.12 -10.25
C LEU A 210 -9.21 7.62 -10.57
N ARG A 211 -8.16 7.05 -11.18
CA ARG A 211 -8.03 5.60 -11.38
C ARG A 211 -7.85 4.86 -10.06
N CYS A 212 -7.09 5.44 -9.14
CA CYS A 212 -6.97 4.97 -7.75
C CYS A 212 -8.34 4.91 -7.08
N ARG A 213 -9.05 6.03 -7.09
CA ARG A 213 -10.39 6.17 -6.54
C ARG A 213 -11.35 5.16 -7.12
N ALA A 214 -11.41 5.02 -8.44
CA ALA A 214 -12.32 4.09 -9.11
C ALA A 214 -12.04 2.64 -8.69
N PHE A 215 -10.76 2.24 -8.66
CA PHE A 215 -10.36 0.89 -8.24
C PHE A 215 -10.73 0.63 -6.78
N LEU A 216 -10.34 1.52 -5.86
CA LEU A 216 -10.62 1.35 -4.43
C LEU A 216 -12.12 1.39 -4.14
N THR A 217 -12.88 2.28 -4.80
CA THR A 217 -14.35 2.35 -4.64
C THR A 217 -15.03 1.07 -5.11
N HIS A 218 -14.58 0.52 -6.25
CA HIS A 218 -15.14 -0.71 -6.80
C HIS A 218 -14.94 -1.91 -5.85
N HIS A 219 -13.81 -1.97 -5.17
CA HIS A 219 -13.46 -3.13 -4.33
C HIS A 219 -13.74 -2.97 -2.84
N LEU A 220 -13.66 -1.74 -2.31
CA LEU A 220 -13.74 -1.43 -0.88
C LEU A 220 -14.97 -0.58 -0.52
N GLY A 221 -15.70 -0.08 -1.52
CA GLY A 221 -16.90 0.74 -1.33
C GLY A 221 -16.63 2.25 -1.30
N ASN A 222 -17.73 3.03 -1.24
CA ASN A 222 -17.71 4.48 -1.44
C ASN A 222 -16.98 5.26 -0.34
N SER A 223 -16.87 4.72 0.87
CA SER A 223 -16.14 5.36 1.96
C SER A 223 -14.70 5.62 1.55
N VAL A 224 -14.03 4.63 0.95
CA VAL A 224 -12.61 4.74 0.55
C VAL A 224 -12.39 5.79 -0.53
N GLY A 225 -13.37 6.00 -1.41
CA GLY A 225 -13.33 7.09 -2.39
C GLY A 225 -13.18 8.48 -1.77
N GLY A 226 -13.76 8.69 -0.59
CA GLY A 226 -13.70 9.97 0.13
C GLY A 226 -12.30 10.35 0.63
N ALA A 227 -11.40 9.38 0.84
CA ALA A 227 -10.00 9.66 1.14
C ALA A 227 -9.25 10.23 -0.06
N ILE A 228 -9.48 9.70 -1.26
CA ILE A 228 -8.90 10.25 -2.49
C ILE A 228 -9.52 11.61 -2.81
N ASP A 229 -10.81 11.80 -2.53
CA ASP A 229 -11.48 13.09 -2.70
C ASP A 229 -10.80 14.18 -1.86
N ARG A 230 -10.38 13.88 -0.62
CA ARG A 230 -9.59 14.82 0.20
C ARG A 230 -8.25 15.20 -0.44
N ILE A 231 -7.52 14.24 -1.01
CA ILE A 231 -6.25 14.51 -1.72
C ILE A 231 -6.51 15.40 -2.95
N LEU A 232 -7.58 15.14 -3.69
CA LEU A 232 -7.99 15.95 -4.83
C LEU A 232 -8.41 17.37 -4.42
N ASP A 233 -9.08 17.52 -3.28
CA ASP A 233 -9.47 18.82 -2.74
C ASP A 233 -8.24 19.65 -2.32
N GLU A 234 -7.25 19.05 -1.66
CA GLU A 234 -6.00 19.74 -1.32
C GLU A 234 -5.21 20.15 -2.56
N LEU A 235 -5.13 19.28 -3.58
CA LEU A 235 -4.56 19.65 -4.88
C LEU A 235 -5.32 20.80 -5.54
N GLY A 236 -6.65 20.78 -5.45
CA GLY A 236 -7.51 21.84 -5.96
C GLY A 236 -7.25 23.20 -5.28
N LYS A 237 -6.97 23.21 -3.97
CA LYS A 237 -6.54 24.42 -3.25
C LYS A 237 -5.20 24.93 -3.76
N GLY A 238 -4.23 24.03 -3.99
CA GLY A 238 -2.89 24.38 -4.49
C GLY A 238 -2.89 24.92 -5.91
N TRP A 239 -3.68 24.32 -6.82
CA TRP A 239 -3.76 24.74 -8.22
C TRP A 239 -4.73 25.90 -8.46
N GLY A 240 -5.65 26.13 -7.52
CA GLY A 240 -6.75 27.06 -7.65
C GLY A 240 -7.85 26.59 -8.62
N PRO A 241 -9.02 27.28 -8.62
CA PRO A 241 -10.19 26.85 -9.40
C PRO A 241 -9.94 26.77 -10.91
N ALA A 242 -9.19 27.72 -11.46
CA ALA A 242 -8.86 27.75 -12.89
C ALA A 242 -7.89 26.63 -13.28
N GLY A 243 -6.86 26.40 -12.47
CA GLY A 243 -5.89 25.32 -12.72
C GLY A 243 -6.52 23.93 -12.62
N MET A 244 -7.45 23.75 -11.67
CA MET A 244 -8.22 22.50 -11.56
C MET A 244 -9.15 22.30 -12.77
N ALA A 245 -9.87 23.33 -13.21
CA ALA A 245 -10.74 23.25 -14.38
C ALA A 245 -9.96 22.90 -15.66
N GLU A 246 -8.80 23.52 -15.86
CA GLU A 246 -7.88 23.22 -16.97
C GLU A 246 -7.39 21.76 -16.93
N ALA A 247 -6.95 21.30 -15.76
CA ALA A 247 -6.49 19.93 -15.58
C ALA A 247 -7.59 18.90 -15.88
N ILE A 248 -8.83 19.16 -15.43
CA ILE A 248 -10.00 18.32 -15.70
C ILE A 248 -10.30 18.29 -17.21
N ALA A 249 -10.33 19.45 -17.87
CA ALA A 249 -10.61 19.52 -19.31
C ALA A 249 -9.55 18.76 -20.13
N ALA A 250 -8.27 18.93 -19.79
CA ALA A 250 -7.18 18.23 -20.45
C ALA A 250 -7.20 16.71 -20.16
N TYR A 251 -7.57 16.30 -18.95
CA TYR A 251 -7.78 14.89 -18.62
C TYR A 251 -8.92 14.26 -19.44
N GLN A 252 -10.06 14.92 -19.55
CA GLN A 252 -11.19 14.48 -20.37
C GLN A 252 -10.79 14.34 -21.84
N ALA A 253 -10.06 15.32 -22.38
CA ALA A 253 -9.56 15.27 -23.75
C ALA A 253 -8.60 14.11 -24.01
N ARG A 254 -7.81 13.68 -23.01
CA ARG A 254 -6.96 12.48 -23.10
C ARG A 254 -7.82 11.21 -23.17
N ILE A 255 -8.82 11.07 -22.29
CA ILE A 255 -9.73 9.91 -22.32
C ILE A 255 -10.45 9.79 -23.67
N ASP A 256 -10.98 10.90 -24.18
CA ASP A 256 -11.70 10.92 -25.46
C ASP A 256 -10.80 10.53 -26.65
N ARG A 257 -9.49 10.81 -26.55
CA ARG A 257 -8.51 10.43 -27.56
C ARG A 257 -8.18 8.95 -27.47
N ASP A 258 -7.89 8.45 -26.28
CA ASP A 258 -7.47 7.06 -26.07
C ASP A 258 -8.63 6.08 -26.27
N GLY A 259 -9.86 6.48 -25.88
CA GLY A 259 -11.08 5.72 -26.14
C GLY A 259 -11.46 5.63 -27.61
N LYS A 260 -11.02 6.57 -28.45
CA LYS A 260 -11.18 6.52 -29.92
C LYS A 260 -10.13 5.69 -30.64
N ILE A 261 -9.00 5.38 -29.99
CA ILE A 261 -7.94 4.53 -30.57
C ILE A 261 -8.24 3.04 -30.33
N GLN A 262 -9.07 2.72 -29.34
CA GLN A 262 -9.46 1.35 -28.99
C GLN A 262 -10.82 0.90 -29.59
N ALA A 263 -11.53 1.76 -30.33
CA ALA A 263 -12.81 1.48 -30.99
C ALA A 263 -12.66 1.38 -32.51
#